data_AF-A0A4V1PRH3-F1
#
_entry.id   AF-A0A4V1PRH3-F1
#
_cell.length_a   1.000
_cell.length_b   1.000
_cell.length_c   1.000
_cell.angle_alpha   90.00
_cell.angle_beta   90.00
_cell.angle_gamma   90.00
#
_symmetry.space_group_name_H-M   'P 1'
#
loop_
_entity.id
_entity.type
_entity.pdbx_description
1 polymer ?
#
loop_
_entity_poly.entity_id
_entity_poly.type
_entity_poly.pdbx_seq_one_letter_code
_entity_poly.pdbx_strand_id
1 'polypeptide(L)'
;MSFATMFVRWLTGRLAGEAATAGRRPSAAFAAARRPLRWRAPWLVWHLVSWVVLTLLAPPIWTIGTLLLINASSDQPLFWMLAMAIVPVANGAAIVAANQRHHRTPFTRRSTVALYLFFVAMAVGCALFVLLLWRSHSIASLVGPLAVSADGTHAATLAFWVAGLTAMFGVTSSAHASIAHAWLAFVD
;
A
#
# COMPACT_ATOMS: atom_id res chain seq x y z
N MET A 1 -3.41 17.98 -15.43
CA MET A 1 -3.65 16.53 -15.23
C MET A 1 -3.49 16.21 -13.75
N SER A 2 -4.39 15.42 -13.15
CA SER A 2 -4.38 15.12 -11.71
C SER A 2 -3.56 13.86 -11.40
N PHE A 3 -2.94 13.76 -10.23
CA PHE A 3 -2.25 12.55 -9.77
C PHE A 3 -3.15 11.31 -9.82
N ALA A 4 -4.44 11.45 -9.51
CA ALA A 4 -5.41 10.37 -9.64
C ALA A 4 -5.51 9.85 -11.09
N THR A 5 -5.48 10.76 -12.08
CA THR A 5 -5.49 10.37 -13.50
C THR A 5 -4.19 9.69 -13.93
N MET A 6 -3.04 10.06 -13.35
CA MET A 6 -1.77 9.36 -13.60
C MET A 6 -1.75 7.97 -12.96
N PHE A 7 -2.26 7.84 -11.73
CA PHE A 7 -2.38 6.55 -11.05
C PHE A 7 -3.34 5.61 -11.78
N VAL A 8 -4.51 6.11 -12.18
CA VAL A 8 -5.47 5.35 -12.98
C VAL A 8 -4.86 4.97 -14.33
N ARG A 9 -4.17 5.88 -15.02
CA ARG A 9 -3.49 5.59 -16.29
C ARG A 9 -2.36 4.57 -16.14
N TRP A 10 -1.63 4.63 -15.03
CA TRP A 10 -0.61 3.64 -14.69
C TRP A 10 -1.25 2.28 -14.43
N LEU A 11 -2.32 2.24 -13.64
CA LEU A 11 -3.06 1.02 -13.32
C LEU A 11 -3.65 0.38 -14.58
N THR A 12 -4.31 1.17 -15.43
CA THR A 12 -4.87 0.69 -16.71
C THR A 12 -3.77 0.26 -17.69
N GLY A 13 -2.64 0.97 -17.76
CA GLY A 13 -1.48 0.56 -18.55
C GLY A 13 -0.85 -0.75 -18.05
N ARG A 14 -0.88 -1.00 -16.73
CA ARG A 14 -0.43 -2.27 -16.14
C ARG A 14 -1.40 -3.41 -16.40
N LEU A 15 -2.70 -3.17 -16.38
CA LEU A 15 -3.73 -4.18 -16.68
C LEU A 15 -3.79 -4.51 -18.18
N ALA A 16 -3.64 -3.52 -19.06
CA ALA A 16 -3.66 -3.73 -20.52
C ALA A 16 -2.38 -4.40 -21.08
N GLY A 17 -1.28 -4.34 -20.33
CA GLY A 17 0.02 -4.92 -20.72
C GLY A 17 0.10 -6.46 -20.67
N GLU A 18 -1.00 -7.17 -20.40
CA GLU A 18 -1.05 -8.64 -20.41
C GLU A 18 -0.93 -9.24 -21.83
N ALA A 19 -1.22 -8.48 -22.89
CA ALA A 19 -1.27 -9.02 -24.25
C ALA A 19 0.06 -9.01 -25.02
N ALA A 20 1.09 -8.30 -24.54
CA ALA A 20 2.32 -8.10 -25.32
C ALA A 20 3.58 -8.26 -24.47
N THR A 21 4.18 -9.45 -24.49
CA THR A 21 5.64 -9.70 -24.67
C THR A 21 6.01 -11.11 -24.22
N ALA A 22 5.69 -12.08 -25.08
CA ALA A 22 6.44 -13.33 -25.11
C ALA A 22 7.88 -13.02 -25.55
N GLY A 23 8.86 -13.49 -24.78
CA GLY A 23 10.22 -13.72 -25.27
C GLY A 23 11.29 -12.73 -24.82
N ARG A 24 11.88 -13.00 -23.63
CA ARG A 24 13.33 -12.79 -23.45
C ARG A 24 13.88 -13.82 -22.48
N ARG A 25 14.66 -14.78 -23.00
CA ARG A 25 15.37 -15.79 -22.20
C ARG A 25 16.69 -15.20 -21.67
N PRO A 26 16.95 -15.23 -20.34
CA PRO A 26 18.26 -14.85 -19.80
C PRO A 26 19.34 -15.93 -20.04
N SER A 27 20.60 -15.49 -20.11
CA SER A 27 21.80 -16.33 -20.28
C SER A 27 22.01 -17.33 -19.14
N ALA A 28 22.33 -18.58 -19.48
CA ALA A 28 22.41 -19.73 -18.57
C ALA A 28 23.54 -19.66 -17.52
N ALA A 29 24.55 -18.80 -17.70
CA ALA A 29 25.72 -18.74 -16.82
C ALA A 29 25.45 -18.07 -15.44
N PHE A 30 24.40 -17.23 -15.33
CA PHE A 30 24.01 -16.60 -14.05
C PHE A 30 22.91 -17.36 -13.30
N ALA A 31 22.32 -18.40 -13.90
CA ALA A 31 21.15 -19.10 -13.36
C ALA A 31 21.48 -20.07 -12.21
N ALA A 32 22.74 -20.49 -12.08
CA ALA A 32 23.14 -21.53 -11.12
C ALA A 32 23.27 -21.02 -9.66
N ALA A 33 23.43 -19.70 -9.43
CA ALA A 33 23.80 -19.20 -8.10
C ALA A 33 22.62 -18.79 -7.19
N ARG A 34 21.40 -18.59 -7.71
CA ARG A 34 20.22 -18.24 -6.90
C ARG A 34 18.96 -18.79 -7.54
N ARG A 35 18.41 -19.87 -6.97
CA ARG A 35 17.12 -20.42 -7.40
C ARG A 35 16.05 -19.32 -7.20
N PRO A 36 15.22 -19.02 -8.20
CA PRO A 36 14.15 -18.05 -8.03
C PRO A 36 13.12 -18.58 -7.04
N LEU A 37 12.61 -17.69 -6.20
CA LEU A 37 11.47 -18.00 -5.33
C LEU A 37 10.29 -18.45 -6.20
N ARG A 38 9.53 -19.41 -5.70
CA ARG A 38 8.34 -19.92 -6.38
C ARG A 38 7.09 -19.46 -5.67
N TRP A 39 6.09 -19.03 -6.43
CA TRP A 39 4.76 -18.83 -5.89
C TRP A 39 4.21 -20.13 -5.33
N ARG A 40 3.61 -20.07 -4.16
CA ARG A 40 2.95 -21.21 -3.54
C ARG A 40 1.67 -21.54 -4.30
N ALA A 41 1.54 -22.76 -4.79
CA ALA A 41 0.31 -23.22 -5.45
C ALA A 41 -0.73 -23.68 -4.40
N PRO A 42 -2.04 -23.44 -4.61
CA PRO A 42 -2.62 -22.61 -5.68
C PRO A 42 -2.45 -21.11 -5.39
N TRP A 43 -1.82 -20.41 -6.34
CA TRP A 43 -1.32 -19.04 -6.16
C TRP A 43 -2.41 -18.02 -5.83
N LEU A 44 -3.54 -18.08 -6.53
CA LEU A 44 -4.65 -17.14 -6.35
C LEU A 44 -5.24 -17.22 -4.94
N VAL A 45 -5.37 -18.43 -4.38
CA VAL A 45 -5.90 -18.63 -3.03
C VAL A 45 -4.96 -18.01 -2.00
N TRP A 46 -3.65 -18.23 -2.13
CA TRP A 46 -2.68 -17.64 -1.22
C TRP A 46 -2.63 -16.11 -1.32
N HIS A 47 -2.82 -15.54 -2.53
CA HIS A 47 -2.95 -14.10 -2.71
C HIS A 47 -4.22 -13.55 -2.04
N LEU A 48 -5.37 -14.19 -2.23
CA LEU A 48 -6.63 -13.75 -1.63
C LEU A 48 -6.62 -13.89 -0.11
N VAL A 49 -6.17 -15.04 0.41
CA VAL A 49 -6.07 -15.28 1.85
C VAL A 49 -5.15 -14.26 2.50
N SER A 50 -3.95 -14.05 1.95
CA SER A 50 -3.04 -13.04 2.48
C SER A 50 -3.62 -11.63 2.36
N TRP A 51 -4.26 -11.27 1.24
CA TRP A 51 -4.88 -9.96 1.09
C TRP A 51 -5.97 -9.71 2.14
N VAL A 52 -6.88 -10.67 2.35
CA VAL A 52 -7.95 -10.59 3.36
C VAL A 52 -7.37 -10.52 4.77
N VAL A 53 -6.53 -11.48 5.15
CA VAL A 53 -5.97 -11.57 6.50
C VAL A 53 -5.16 -10.32 6.85
N LEU A 54 -4.34 -9.83 5.92
CA LEU A 54 -3.46 -8.69 6.18
C LEU A 54 -4.19 -7.35 6.14
N THR A 55 -5.29 -7.26 5.41
CA THR A 55 -6.19 -6.12 5.49
C THR A 55 -6.87 -6.09 6.86
N LEU A 56 -7.45 -7.21 7.30
CA LEU A 56 -8.14 -7.29 8.59
C LEU A 56 -7.20 -7.08 9.77
N LEU A 57 -5.94 -7.50 9.67
CA LEU A 57 -4.93 -7.29 10.70
C LEU A 57 -4.24 -5.91 10.63
N ALA A 58 -4.60 -5.05 9.67
CA ALA A 58 -3.95 -3.76 9.55
C ALA A 58 -4.31 -2.84 10.72
N PRO A 59 -3.32 -2.26 11.41
CA PRO A 59 -3.55 -1.33 12.50
C PRO A 59 -4.57 -0.22 12.20
N PRO A 60 -4.59 0.43 11.02
CA PRO A 60 -5.59 1.45 10.71
C PRO A 60 -7.04 0.96 10.74
N ILE A 61 -7.31 -0.31 10.41
CA ILE A 61 -8.66 -0.89 10.47
C ILE A 61 -9.10 -0.99 11.93
N TRP A 62 -8.22 -1.47 12.81
CA TRP A 62 -8.53 -1.61 14.23
C TRP A 62 -8.60 -0.27 14.95
N THR A 63 -7.68 0.66 14.68
CA THR A 63 -7.69 1.97 15.34
C THR A 63 -8.92 2.78 14.94
N ILE A 64 -9.21 2.90 13.64
CA ILE A 64 -10.38 3.64 13.15
C ILE A 64 -11.66 2.92 13.59
N GLY A 65 -11.72 1.60 13.44
CA GLY A 65 -12.88 0.80 13.85
C GLY A 65 -13.19 0.94 15.35
N THR A 66 -12.18 0.88 16.20
CA THR A 66 -12.35 1.06 17.66
C THR A 66 -12.79 2.48 18.00
N LEU A 67 -12.22 3.50 17.35
CA LEU A 67 -12.64 4.89 17.55
C LEU A 67 -14.11 5.09 17.16
N LEU A 68 -14.55 4.49 16.05
CA LEU A 68 -15.96 4.54 15.62
C LEU A 68 -16.90 3.74 16.54
N LEU A 69 -16.42 2.67 17.17
CA LEU A 69 -17.18 1.92 18.17
C LEU A 69 -17.33 2.68 19.48
N ILE A 70 -16.29 3.40 19.91
CA ILE A 70 -16.33 4.27 21.10
C ILE A 70 -17.27 5.45 20.85
N ASN A 71 -17.12 6.09 19.70
CA ASN A 71 -17.96 7.19 19.31
C ASN A 71 -18.26 7.16 17.80
N ALA A 72 -19.48 6.75 17.46
CA ALA A 72 -19.94 6.73 16.08
C ALA A 72 -20.27 8.14 15.54
N SER A 73 -20.40 9.15 16.40
CA SER A 73 -20.62 10.53 15.95
C SER A 73 -19.33 11.08 15.38
N SER A 74 -19.22 11.08 14.06
CA SER A 74 -18.20 11.81 13.33
C SER A 74 -18.86 12.75 12.34
N ASP A 75 -18.36 13.98 12.28
CA ASP A 75 -18.79 14.97 11.28
C ASP A 75 -18.43 14.53 9.84
N GLN A 76 -17.58 13.51 9.70
CA GLN A 76 -17.08 13.02 8.41
C GLN A 76 -17.05 11.47 8.33
N PRO A 77 -18.20 10.79 8.36
CA PRO A 77 -18.24 9.32 8.38
C PRO A 77 -17.63 8.69 7.11
N LEU A 78 -17.82 9.35 5.96
CA LEU A 78 -17.23 8.92 4.69
C LEU A 78 -15.70 8.98 4.69
N PHE A 79 -15.09 9.93 5.41
CA PHE A 79 -13.64 10.03 5.50
C PHE A 79 -13.05 8.78 6.14
N TRP A 80 -13.60 8.34 7.28
CA TRP A 80 -13.11 7.17 8.00
C TRP A 80 -13.32 5.87 7.22
N MET A 81 -14.48 5.74 6.57
CA MET A 81 -14.74 4.60 5.69
C MET A 81 -13.75 4.53 4.52
N LEU A 82 -13.48 5.66 3.86
CA LEU A 82 -12.50 5.72 2.77
C LEU A 82 -11.08 5.51 3.27
N ALA A 83 -10.71 6.04 4.44
CA ALA A 83 -9.41 5.82 5.06
C ALA A 83 -9.16 4.32 5.32
N MET A 84 -10.15 3.61 5.83
CA MET A 84 -10.08 2.15 5.97
C MET A 84 -9.98 1.44 4.61
N ALA A 85 -10.73 1.89 3.60
CA ALA A 85 -10.71 1.31 2.25
C ALA A 85 -9.37 1.49 1.50
N ILE A 86 -8.55 2.49 1.87
CA ILE A 86 -7.21 2.66 1.28
C ILE A 86 -6.33 1.43 1.54
N VAL A 87 -6.45 0.81 2.72
CA VAL A 87 -5.62 -0.33 3.13
C VAL A 87 -5.72 -1.52 2.15
N PRO A 88 -6.91 -2.09 1.88
CA PRO A 88 -7.03 -3.18 0.91
C PRO A 88 -6.61 -2.76 -0.51
N VAL A 89 -6.88 -1.52 -0.93
CA VAL A 89 -6.52 -1.04 -2.26
C VAL A 89 -5.00 -0.96 -2.43
N ALA A 90 -4.29 -0.40 -1.46
CA ALA A 90 -2.83 -0.27 -1.49
C ALA A 90 -2.14 -1.65 -1.46
N ASN A 91 -2.59 -2.54 -0.57
CA ASN A 91 -2.05 -3.89 -0.47
C ASN A 91 -2.36 -4.72 -1.74
N GLY A 92 -3.56 -4.59 -2.30
CA GLY A 92 -3.93 -5.25 -3.55
C GLY A 92 -3.09 -4.79 -4.74
N ALA A 93 -2.88 -3.47 -4.87
CA ALA A 93 -2.02 -2.90 -5.91
C ALA A 93 -0.57 -3.39 -5.79
N ALA A 94 -0.06 -3.53 -4.55
CA ALA A 94 1.28 -4.07 -4.30
C ALA A 94 1.40 -5.54 -4.73
N ILE A 95 0.41 -6.38 -4.39
CA ILE A 95 0.39 -7.80 -4.81
C ILE A 95 0.37 -7.91 -6.33
N VAL A 96 -0.47 -7.15 -7.03
CA VAL A 96 -0.52 -7.13 -8.50
C VAL A 96 0.82 -6.67 -9.09
N ALA A 97 1.40 -5.59 -8.57
CA ALA A 97 2.69 -5.10 -9.03
C ALA A 97 3.81 -6.12 -8.80
N ALA A 98 3.82 -6.80 -7.64
CA ALA A 98 4.79 -7.84 -7.32
C ALA A 98 4.64 -9.05 -8.22
N ASN A 99 3.40 -9.48 -8.52
CA ASN A 99 3.11 -10.54 -9.46
C ASN A 99 3.66 -10.22 -10.85
N GLN A 100 3.33 -9.03 -11.37
CA GLN A 100 3.83 -8.58 -12.68
C GLN A 100 5.36 -8.48 -12.72
N ARG A 101 5.98 -7.95 -11.66
CA ARG A 101 7.44 -7.87 -11.57
C ARG A 101 8.06 -9.26 -11.52
N HIS A 102 7.49 -10.19 -10.76
CA HIS A 102 8.02 -11.54 -10.62
C HIS A 102 7.95 -12.32 -11.94
N HIS A 103 6.90 -12.11 -12.74
CA HIS A 103 6.79 -12.68 -14.09
C HIS A 103 7.88 -12.17 -15.05
N ARG A 104 8.27 -10.90 -14.95
CA ARG A 104 9.32 -10.31 -15.81
C ARG A 104 10.73 -10.55 -15.29
N THR A 105 10.91 -10.47 -13.98
CA THR A 105 12.17 -10.55 -13.25
C THR A 105 11.92 -11.26 -11.92
N PRO A 106 12.13 -12.59 -11.86
CA PRO A 106 11.85 -13.36 -10.66
C PRO A 106 12.66 -12.88 -9.45
N PHE A 107 12.00 -12.86 -8.30
CA PHE A 107 12.63 -12.56 -7.03
C PHE A 107 13.46 -13.75 -6.55
N THR A 108 14.59 -13.48 -5.93
CA THR A 108 15.51 -14.52 -5.40
C THR A 108 15.57 -14.54 -3.87
N ARG A 109 14.96 -13.55 -3.19
CA ARG A 109 14.94 -13.43 -1.73
C ARG A 109 13.62 -12.86 -1.24
N ARG A 110 13.08 -13.40 -0.14
CA ARG A 110 11.82 -12.95 0.46
C ARG A 110 11.90 -11.50 0.94
N SER A 111 13.05 -11.07 1.46
CA SER A 111 13.27 -9.68 1.88
C SER A 111 13.14 -8.68 0.73
N THR A 112 13.57 -9.04 -0.48
CA THR A 112 13.42 -8.19 -1.67
C THR A 112 11.96 -8.08 -2.10
N VAL A 113 11.19 -9.16 -1.97
CA VAL A 113 9.74 -9.15 -2.20
C VAL A 113 9.06 -8.23 -1.18
N ALA A 114 9.33 -8.44 0.11
CA ALA A 114 8.74 -7.66 1.20
C ALA A 114 9.03 -6.17 1.05
N LEU A 115 10.28 -5.79 0.75
CA LEU A 115 10.63 -4.39 0.51
C LEU A 115 9.91 -3.83 -0.71
N TYR A 116 9.81 -4.59 -1.81
CA TYR A 116 9.11 -4.13 -3.00
C TYR A 116 7.62 -3.92 -2.75
N LEU A 117 6.95 -4.88 -2.09
CA LEU A 117 5.56 -4.76 -1.67
C LEU A 117 5.36 -3.54 -0.78
N PHE A 118 6.26 -3.34 0.20
CA PHE A 118 6.19 -2.23 1.13
C PHE A 118 6.27 -0.89 0.43
N PHE A 119 7.25 -0.69 -0.47
CA PHE A 119 7.38 0.58 -1.17
C PHE A 119 6.20 0.87 -2.10
N VAL A 120 5.67 -0.15 -2.79
CA VAL A 120 4.49 0.04 -3.64
C VAL A 120 3.25 0.36 -2.80
N ALA A 121 2.97 -0.44 -1.75
CA ALA A 121 1.83 -0.23 -0.87
C ALA A 121 1.92 1.12 -0.14
N MET A 122 3.10 1.48 0.39
CA MET A 122 3.33 2.79 1.04
C MET A 122 3.07 3.92 0.04
N ALA A 123 3.64 3.87 -1.16
CA ALA A 123 3.46 4.94 -2.14
C ALA A 123 1.98 5.12 -2.53
N VAL A 124 1.27 4.02 -2.77
CA VAL A 124 -0.17 4.04 -3.11
C VAL A 124 -0.99 4.52 -1.92
N GLY A 125 -0.75 3.96 -0.72
CA GLY A 125 -1.47 4.31 0.49
C GLY A 125 -1.29 5.78 0.87
N CYS A 126 -0.06 6.28 0.87
CA CYS A 126 0.24 7.68 1.14
C CYS A 126 -0.38 8.60 0.10
N ALA A 127 -0.29 8.28 -1.19
CA ALA A 127 -0.87 9.10 -2.24
C ALA A 127 -2.40 9.19 -2.10
N LEU A 128 -3.06 8.06 -1.86
CA LEU A 128 -4.52 8.02 -1.64
C LEU A 128 -4.92 8.74 -0.35
N PHE A 129 -4.14 8.62 0.71
CA PHE A 129 -4.43 9.27 1.99
C PHE A 129 -4.27 10.79 1.91
N VAL A 130 -3.21 11.28 1.27
CA VAL A 130 -3.05 12.72 0.99
C VAL A 130 -4.17 13.23 0.11
N LEU A 131 -4.55 12.48 -0.94
CA LEU A 131 -5.68 12.83 -1.80
C LEU A 131 -6.99 12.92 -1.00
N LEU A 132 -7.21 11.97 -0.09
CA LEU A 132 -8.37 11.94 0.79
C LEU A 132 -8.38 13.17 1.69
N LEU A 133 -7.31 13.43 2.44
CA LEU A 133 -7.15 14.61 3.31
C LEU A 133 -7.40 15.92 2.55
N TRP A 134 -6.86 16.03 1.34
CA TRP A 134 -7.04 17.20 0.49
C TRP A 134 -8.49 17.37 0.05
N ARG A 135 -9.16 16.29 -0.38
CA ARG A 135 -10.53 16.34 -0.90
C ARG A 135 -11.58 16.54 0.18
N SER A 136 -11.37 15.97 1.36
CA SER A 136 -12.29 16.10 2.49
C SER A 136 -12.06 17.37 3.31
N HIS A 137 -11.04 18.17 2.97
CA HIS A 137 -10.64 19.38 3.70
C HIS A 137 -10.39 19.10 5.21
N SER A 138 -10.05 17.85 5.56
CA SER A 138 -9.89 17.39 6.96
C SER A 138 -8.54 17.74 7.56
N ILE A 139 -7.67 18.40 6.81
CA ILE A 139 -6.33 18.77 7.28
C ILE A 139 -6.45 19.63 8.54
N ALA A 140 -7.33 20.64 8.55
CA ALA A 140 -7.52 21.51 9.70
C ALA A 140 -8.09 20.76 10.92
N SER A 141 -9.03 19.83 10.71
CA SER A 141 -9.65 19.08 11.82
C SER A 141 -8.74 18.01 12.42
N LEU A 142 -7.90 17.36 11.61
CA LEU A 142 -7.01 16.28 12.06
C LEU A 142 -5.65 16.78 12.53
N VAL A 143 -5.10 17.81 11.88
CA VAL A 143 -3.76 18.34 12.18
C VAL A 143 -3.84 19.59 13.06
N GLY A 144 -4.94 20.33 13.03
CA GLY A 144 -5.15 21.53 13.86
C GLY A 144 -4.82 21.28 15.34
N PRO A 145 -5.41 20.26 16.00
CA PRO A 145 -5.11 19.93 17.39
C PRO A 145 -3.64 19.59 17.66
N LEU A 146 -2.93 19.01 16.68
CA LEU A 146 -1.50 18.67 16.76
C LEU A 146 -0.59 19.89 16.54
N ALA A 147 -1.11 20.92 15.88
CA ALA A 147 -0.39 22.16 15.56
C ALA A 147 -0.59 23.28 16.61
N VAL A 148 -1.52 23.13 17.57
CA VAL A 148 -1.81 24.13 18.62
C VAL A 148 -0.59 24.43 19.51
N SER A 149 0.36 23.51 19.63
CA SER A 149 1.57 23.70 20.43
C SER A 149 2.64 24.60 19.79
N ALA A 150 2.42 25.09 18.57
CA ALA A 150 3.33 26.00 17.88
C ALA A 150 2.63 27.35 17.67
N ASP A 151 2.91 28.31 18.56
CA ASP A 151 2.45 29.70 18.41
C ASP A 151 2.76 30.21 16.99
N GLY A 152 1.71 30.53 16.24
CA GLY A 152 1.80 30.94 14.84
C GLY A 152 2.02 29.77 13.89
N THR A 153 0.93 29.18 13.38
CA THR A 153 0.95 28.09 12.40
C THR A 153 1.59 28.53 11.08
N HIS A 154 2.92 28.45 11.00
CA HIS A 154 3.66 28.58 9.75
C HIS A 154 3.30 27.38 8.86
N ALA A 155 2.99 27.62 7.58
CA ALA A 155 2.58 26.57 6.63
C ALA A 155 3.54 25.37 6.56
N ALA A 156 4.83 25.61 6.88
CA ALA A 156 5.87 24.58 6.98
C ALA A 156 5.61 23.56 8.10
N THR A 157 5.16 24.00 9.28
CA THR A 157 4.86 23.13 10.43
C THR A 157 3.66 22.25 10.15
N LEU A 158 2.65 22.79 9.47
CA LEU A 158 1.46 22.03 9.06
C LEU A 158 1.80 20.98 8.00
N ALA A 159 2.65 21.33 7.02
CA ALA A 159 3.13 20.37 6.03
C ALA A 159 3.92 19.22 6.68
N PHE A 160 4.74 19.51 7.70
CA PHE A 160 5.46 18.49 8.47
C PHE A 160 4.52 17.50 9.16
N TRP A 161 3.49 17.99 9.85
CA TRP A 161 2.52 17.12 10.50
C TRP A 161 1.68 16.30 9.52
N VAL A 162 1.27 16.88 8.39
CA VAL A 162 0.58 16.14 7.32
C VAL A 162 1.49 15.04 6.76
N ALA A 163 2.76 15.35 6.51
CA ALA A 163 3.72 14.37 6.03
C ALA A 163 3.94 13.25 7.06
N GLY A 164 4.08 13.59 8.35
CA GLY A 164 4.23 12.63 9.44
C GLY A 164 3.02 11.71 9.59
N LEU A 165 1.80 12.26 9.59
CA LEU A 165 0.56 11.50 9.67
C LEU A 165 0.40 10.55 8.47
N THR A 166 0.69 11.07 7.27
CA THR A 166 0.63 10.28 6.03
C THR A 166 1.64 9.13 6.06
N ALA A 167 2.89 9.41 6.46
CA ALA A 167 3.93 8.40 6.57
C ALA A 167 3.55 7.33 7.60
N MET A 168 3.04 7.74 8.77
CA MET A 168 2.57 6.81 9.80
C MET A 168 1.44 5.93 9.29
N PHE A 169 0.45 6.50 8.59
CA PHE A 169 -0.63 5.74 7.96
C PHE A 169 -0.11 4.74 6.92
N GLY A 170 0.79 5.18 6.02
CA GLY A 170 1.39 4.33 5.01
C GLY A 170 2.22 3.18 5.59
N VAL A 171 3.04 3.46 6.61
CA VAL A 171 3.86 2.44 7.29
C VAL A 171 2.98 1.41 7.99
N THR A 172 2.04 1.87 8.82
CA THR A 172 1.18 0.97 9.61
C THR A 172 0.24 0.15 8.74
N SER A 173 -0.24 0.68 7.60
CA SER A 173 -1.08 -0.08 6.66
C SER A 173 -0.33 -1.14 5.85
N SER A 174 0.99 -1.00 5.69
CA SER A 174 1.75 -1.74 4.66
C SER A 174 2.87 -2.63 5.20
N ALA A 175 3.50 -2.28 6.32
CA ALA A 175 4.71 -2.96 6.81
C ALA A 175 4.46 -4.43 7.17
N HIS A 176 3.46 -4.70 8.02
CA HIS A 176 3.11 -6.06 8.43
C HIS A 176 2.65 -6.89 7.24
N ALA A 177 1.82 -6.29 6.36
CA ALA A 177 1.27 -6.95 5.18
C ALA A 177 2.37 -7.40 4.22
N SER A 178 3.34 -6.52 3.97
CA SER A 178 4.42 -6.79 3.00
C SER A 178 5.35 -7.90 3.47
N ILE A 179 5.68 -7.92 4.76
CA ILE A 179 6.50 -8.98 5.36
C ILE A 179 5.71 -10.29 5.33
N ALA A 180 4.51 -10.32 5.90
CA ALA A 180 3.72 -11.54 6.03
C ALA A 180 3.33 -12.14 4.67
N HIS A 181 2.96 -11.32 3.68
CA HIS A 181 2.65 -11.80 2.33
C HIS A 181 3.88 -12.46 1.67
N ALA A 182 5.07 -11.86 1.82
CA ALA A 182 6.30 -12.45 1.27
C ALA A 182 6.61 -13.83 1.87
N TRP A 183 6.25 -14.06 3.13
CA TRP A 183 6.39 -15.37 3.79
C TRP A 183 5.30 -16.37 3.40
N LEU A 184 4.04 -15.92 3.30
CA LEU A 184 2.91 -16.80 2.99
C LEU A 184 2.89 -17.25 1.52
N ALA A 185 3.25 -16.36 0.60
CA ALA A 185 3.03 -16.56 -0.82
C ALA A 185 4.23 -17.16 -1.57
N PHE A 186 5.44 -17.16 -0.99
CA PHE A 186 6.65 -17.67 -1.65
C PHE A 186 7.30 -18.85 -0.93
N VAL A 187 7.78 -19.83 -1.71
CA VAL A 187 8.56 -20.99 -1.28
C VAL A 187 9.97 -20.92 -1.91
N ASP A 188 10.98 -21.40 -1.19
CA ASP A 188 12.38 -21.47 -1.62
C ASP A 188 12.66 -22.71 -2.52
#